data_AF-A0A939Z068-F1
#
_entry.id   AF-A0A939Z068-F1
#
_cell.length_a   1.000
_cell.length_b   1.000
_cell.length_c   1.000
_cell.angle_alpha   90.00
_cell.angle_beta   90.00
_cell.angle_gamma   90.00
#
_symmetry.space_group_name_H-M   'P 1'
#
loop_
_entity.id
_entity.type
_entity.pdbx_description
1 polymer ?
#
loop_
_entity_poly.entity_id
_entity_poly.type
_entity_poly.pdbx_seq_one_letter_code
_entity_poly.pdbx_strand_id
1 'polypeptide(L)'
;MDAMRLLVNAIELSQAAAKMNEAMEAYNEAIEAVKTAAADLASKWEGDGQKAFVANQDEAYRWYSSIHAVVIFVINTVKKVIDTYREAEKRAASIMKG
;
A
#
# COMPACT_ATOMS: atom_id res chain seq x y z
N MET A 1 -28.88 13.40 -10.60
CA MET A 1 -27.49 13.68 -11.02
C MET A 1 -26.44 13.03 -10.12
N ASP A 2 -26.78 12.46 -8.95
CA ASP A 2 -25.77 11.98 -7.99
C ASP A 2 -25.19 10.57 -8.25
N ALA A 3 -25.98 9.61 -8.73
CA ALA A 3 -25.52 8.22 -8.88
C ALA A 3 -24.38 8.06 -9.92
N MET A 4 -24.50 8.73 -11.07
CA MET A 4 -23.49 8.66 -12.14
C MET A 4 -22.15 9.27 -11.72
N ARG A 5 -22.17 10.36 -10.94
CA ARG A 5 -20.95 11.00 -10.40
C ARG A 5 -20.29 10.11 -9.34
N LEU A 6 -21.07 9.47 -8.49
CA LEU A 6 -20.56 8.54 -7.48
C LEU A 6 -19.90 7.30 -8.10
N LEU A 7 -20.49 6.76 -9.18
CA LEU A 7 -19.90 5.66 -9.96
C LEU A 7 -18.55 6.04 -10.59
N VAL A 8 -18.47 7.21 -11.22
CA VAL A 8 -17.21 7.72 -11.79
C VAL A 8 -16.13 7.85 -10.72
N ASN A 9 -16.46 8.44 -9.56
CA ASN A 9 -15.52 8.55 -8.45
C ASN A 9 -15.08 7.18 -7.90
N ALA A 10 -15.98 6.19 -7.84
CA ALA A 10 -15.64 4.83 -7.39
C ALA A 10 -14.68 4.12 -8.35
N ILE A 11 -14.83 4.34 -9.67
CA ILE A 11 -13.92 3.81 -10.70
C ILE A 11 -12.54 4.46 -10.57
N GLU A 12 -12.48 5.78 -10.43
CA GLU A 12 -11.23 6.52 -10.26
C GLU A 12 -10.47 6.10 -9.00
N LEU A 13 -11.19 5.93 -7.88
CA LEU A 13 -10.63 5.41 -6.64
C LEU A 13 -10.09 3.99 -6.80
N SER A 14 -10.81 3.12 -7.51
CA SER A 14 -10.35 1.75 -7.79
C SER A 14 -9.06 1.74 -8.62
N GLN A 15 -8.96 2.62 -9.63
CA GLN A 15 -7.77 2.75 -10.46
C GLN A 15 -6.58 3.31 -9.67
N ALA A 16 -6.81 4.30 -8.80
CA ALA A 16 -5.79 4.82 -7.91
C ALA A 16 -5.25 3.74 -6.96
N ALA A 17 -6.15 2.95 -6.35
CA ALA A 17 -5.76 1.84 -5.47
C ALA A 17 -4.97 0.75 -6.21
N ALA A 18 -5.28 0.47 -7.48
CA ALA A 18 -4.50 -0.45 -8.31
C ALA A 18 -3.08 0.06 -8.54
N LYS A 19 -2.92 1.33 -8.96
CA LYS A 19 -1.61 1.97 -9.14
C LYS A 19 -0.79 2.00 -7.85
N MET A 20 -1.45 2.19 -6.70
CA MET A 20 -0.79 2.12 -5.40
C MET A 20 -0.27 0.72 -5.09
N ASN A 21 -1.00 -0.35 -5.44
CA ASN A 21 -0.49 -1.72 -5.28
C ASN A 21 0.74 -1.97 -6.17
N GLU A 22 0.68 -1.61 -7.44
CA GLU A 22 1.81 -1.77 -8.37
C GLU A 22 3.06 -1.01 -7.88
N ALA A 23 2.89 0.23 -7.42
CA ALA A 23 3.98 1.01 -6.85
C ALA A 23 4.54 0.37 -5.57
N MET A 24 3.69 -0.29 -4.78
CA MET A 24 4.11 -1.00 -3.57
C MET A 24 4.91 -2.26 -3.87
N GLU A 25 4.61 -2.97 -4.95
CA GLU A 25 5.40 -4.12 -5.41
C GLU A 25 6.83 -3.68 -5.75
N ALA A 26 6.96 -2.64 -6.60
CA ALA A 26 8.27 -2.08 -6.94
C ALA A 26 9.04 -1.54 -5.71
N TYR A 27 8.32 -0.93 -4.76
CA TYR A 27 8.90 -0.45 -3.51
C TYR A 27 9.44 -1.61 -2.65
N ASN A 28 8.68 -2.69 -2.51
CA ASN A 28 9.09 -3.87 -1.75
C ASN A 28 10.31 -4.55 -2.39
N GLU A 29 10.34 -4.67 -3.72
CA GLU A 29 11.50 -5.19 -4.44
C GLU A 29 12.76 -4.35 -4.19
N ALA A 30 12.64 -3.02 -4.25
CA ALA A 30 13.74 -2.10 -3.99
C ALA A 30 14.27 -2.23 -2.54
N ILE A 31 13.39 -2.41 -1.56
CA ILE A 31 13.79 -2.61 -0.16
C ILE A 31 14.55 -3.91 0.01
N GLU A 32 14.06 -5.02 -0.55
CA GLU A 32 14.74 -6.32 -0.44
C GLU A 32 16.11 -6.30 -1.14
N ALA A 33 16.23 -5.58 -2.26
CA ALA A 33 17.52 -5.35 -2.92
C ALA A 33 18.49 -4.56 -2.04
N VAL A 34 18.04 -3.46 -1.42
CA VAL A 34 18.87 -2.69 -0.48
C VAL A 34 19.26 -3.54 0.73
N LYS A 35 18.33 -4.32 1.26
CA LYS A 35 18.57 -5.21 2.41
C LYS A 35 19.63 -6.25 2.14
N THR A 36 19.56 -6.88 0.98
CA THR A 36 20.57 -7.84 0.53
C THR A 36 21.93 -7.18 0.37
N ALA A 37 22.00 -6.06 -0.37
CA ALA A 37 23.25 -5.35 -0.60
C ALA A 37 23.89 -4.83 0.70
N ALA A 38 23.07 -4.37 1.64
CA ALA A 38 23.53 -3.82 2.90
C ALA A 38 23.96 -4.92 3.90
N ALA A 39 23.33 -6.10 3.86
CA ALA A 39 23.80 -7.29 4.58
C ALA A 39 25.13 -7.81 4.01
N ASP A 40 25.24 -7.91 2.69
CA ASP A 40 26.49 -8.28 2.01
C ASP A 40 27.63 -7.33 2.36
N LEU A 41 27.34 -6.03 2.39
CA LEU A 41 28.30 -5.00 2.74
C LEU A 41 28.73 -5.12 4.21
N ALA A 42 27.78 -5.27 5.14
CA ALA A 42 28.04 -5.45 6.56
C ALA A 42 28.81 -6.74 6.88
N SER A 43 28.74 -7.77 6.03
CA SER A 43 29.49 -9.02 6.20
C SER A 43 31.00 -8.86 5.91
N LYS A 44 31.40 -7.78 5.24
CA LYS A 44 32.79 -7.57 4.76
C LYS A 44 33.71 -6.87 5.75
N TRP A 45 33.19 -6.32 6.85
CA TRP A 45 34.03 -5.70 7.87
C TRP A 45 33.48 -5.93 9.28
N GLU A 46 34.38 -5.98 10.25
CA GLU A 46 34.06 -6.16 11.67
C GLU A 46 34.28 -4.85 12.45
N GLY A 47 33.71 -4.77 13.65
CA GLY A 47 33.92 -3.67 14.59
C GLY A 47 32.70 -2.78 14.80
N ASP A 48 32.86 -1.75 15.63
CA ASP A 48 31.70 -0.96 16.10
C ASP A 48 31.04 -0.14 14.99
N GLY A 49 31.78 0.24 13.95
CA GLY A 49 31.22 0.86 12.75
C GLY A 49 30.24 -0.06 12.01
N GLN A 50 30.53 -1.36 11.95
CA GLN A 50 29.61 -2.35 11.38
C GLN A 50 28.33 -2.46 12.20
N LYS A 51 28.45 -2.58 13.53
CA LYS A 51 27.30 -2.67 14.43
C LYS A 51 26.39 -1.43 14.31
N ALA A 52 26.99 -0.24 14.28
CA ALA A 52 26.24 1.00 14.09
C ALA A 52 25.54 1.05 12.72
N PHE A 53 26.19 0.59 11.67
CA PHE A 53 25.59 0.49 10.33
C PHE A 53 24.39 -0.46 10.32
N VAL A 54 24.52 -1.66 10.89
CA VAL A 54 23.42 -2.64 10.98
C VAL A 54 22.26 -2.09 11.82
N ALA A 55 22.53 -1.42 12.94
CA ALA A 55 21.47 -0.82 13.77
C ALA A 55 20.66 0.25 13.02
N ASN A 56 21.34 1.10 12.22
CA ASN A 56 20.66 2.09 11.38
C ASN A 56 19.86 1.45 10.25
N GLN A 57 20.35 0.35 9.67
CA GLN A 57 19.57 -0.41 8.68
C GLN A 57 18.29 -0.97 9.26
N ASP A 58 18.37 -1.60 10.44
CA ASP A 58 17.19 -2.15 11.11
C ASP A 58 16.13 -1.07 11.41
N GLU A 59 16.57 0.13 11.77
CA GLU A 59 15.68 1.28 11.92
C GLU A 59 15.04 1.70 10.59
N ALA A 60 15.83 1.81 9.52
CA ALA A 60 15.31 2.13 8.19
C ALA A 60 14.27 1.09 7.72
N TYR A 61 14.50 -0.21 7.95
CA TYR A 61 13.55 -1.26 7.59
C TYR A 61 12.23 -1.18 8.38
N ARG A 62 12.27 -0.71 9.64
CA ARG A 62 11.04 -0.43 10.40
C ARG A 62 10.24 0.72 9.77
N TRP A 63 10.90 1.77 9.32
CA TRP A 63 10.26 2.88 8.62
C TRP A 63 9.64 2.43 7.29
N TYR A 64 10.36 1.62 6.52
CA TYR A 64 9.87 1.07 5.26
C TYR A 64 8.63 0.19 5.44
N SER A 65 8.65 -0.67 6.46
CA SER A 65 7.49 -1.49 6.82
C SER A 65 6.28 -0.65 7.23
N SER A 66 6.52 0.49 7.89
CA SER A 66 5.46 1.42 8.30
C SER A 66 4.82 2.11 7.10
N ILE A 67 5.62 2.54 6.11
CA ILE A 67 5.12 3.11 4.86
C ILE A 67 4.23 2.10 4.13
N HIS A 68 4.69 0.85 4.00
CA HIS A 68 3.90 -0.22 3.40
C HIS A 68 2.56 -0.41 4.11
N ALA A 69 2.55 -0.46 5.45
CA ALA A 69 1.33 -0.63 6.24
C ALA A 69 0.32 0.50 6.00
N VAL A 70 0.79 1.76 5.93
CA VAL A 70 -0.07 2.92 5.65
C VAL A 70 -0.69 2.82 4.26
N VAL A 71 0.11 2.48 3.24
CA VAL A 71 -0.39 2.38 1.86
C VAL A 71 -1.43 1.26 1.73
N ILE A 72 -1.17 0.09 2.32
CA ILE A 72 -2.14 -1.01 2.36
C ILE A 72 -3.43 -0.62 3.09
N PHE A 73 -3.32 0.13 4.19
CA PHE A 73 -4.49 0.65 4.90
C PHE A 73 -5.35 1.55 4.00
N VAL A 74 -4.73 2.46 3.24
CA VAL A 74 -5.45 3.34 2.29
C VAL A 74 -6.14 2.51 1.21
N ILE A 75 -5.45 1.54 0.60
CA ILE A 75 -6.00 0.66 -0.44
C ILE A 75 -7.22 -0.11 0.09
N ASN A 76 -7.12 -0.66 1.31
CA ASN A 76 -8.23 -1.38 1.93
C ASN A 76 -9.41 -0.47 2.26
N THR A 77 -9.14 0.77 2.66
CA THR A 77 -10.18 1.77 2.91
C THR A 77 -10.93 2.12 1.63
N VAL A 78 -10.20 2.34 0.53
CA VAL A 78 -10.79 2.60 -0.79
C VAL A 78 -11.69 1.43 -1.23
N LYS A 79 -11.23 0.18 -1.08
CA LYS A 79 -12.04 -1.01 -1.39
C LYS A 79 -13.36 -1.02 -0.61
N LYS A 80 -13.30 -0.78 0.71
CA LYS A 80 -14.50 -0.72 1.58
C LYS A 80 -15.48 0.38 1.15
N VAL A 81 -14.98 1.54 0.77
CA VAL A 81 -15.82 2.65 0.27
C VAL A 81 -16.54 2.23 -1.01
N ILE A 82 -15.84 1.61 -1.95
CA ILE A 82 -16.43 1.10 -3.20
C ILE A 82 -17.49 0.02 -2.93
N ASP A 83 -17.21 -0.92 -2.03
CA ASP A 83 -18.16 -1.98 -1.68
C ASP A 83 -19.44 -1.40 -1.04
N THR A 84 -19.29 -0.42 -0.15
CA THR A 84 -20.42 0.30 0.46
C THR A 84 -21.30 0.95 -0.61
N TYR A 85 -20.70 1.58 -1.63
CA TYR A 85 -21.44 2.16 -2.74
C TYR A 85 -22.19 1.11 -3.55
N ARG A 86 -21.54 -0.01 -3.91
CA ARG A 86 -22.17 -1.11 -4.65
C ARG A 86 -23.37 -1.70 -3.90
N GLU A 87 -23.29 -1.81 -2.58
CA GLU A 87 -24.41 -2.25 -1.75
C GLU A 87 -25.57 -1.24 -1.72
N ALA A 88 -25.26 0.05 -1.65
CA ALA A 88 -26.27 1.11 -1.70
C ALA A 88 -27.01 1.10 -3.05
N GLU A 89 -26.29 0.93 -4.17
CA GLU A 89 -26.88 0.81 -5.50
C GLU A 89 -27.78 -0.42 -5.63
N LYS A 90 -27.32 -1.59 -5.14
CA LYS A 90 -28.14 -2.82 -5.14
C LYS A 90 -29.44 -2.64 -4.35
N ARG A 91 -29.37 -1.99 -3.18
CA ARG A 91 -30.55 -1.68 -2.37
C ARG A 91 -31.50 -0.73 -3.10
N ALA A 92 -30.99 0.37 -3.65
CA ALA A 92 -31.81 1.31 -4.42
C ALA A 92 -32.49 0.63 -5.63
N ALA A 93 -31.76 -0.20 -6.38
CA ALA A 93 -32.30 -0.94 -7.52
C ALA A 93 -33.39 -1.97 -7.11
N SER A 94 -33.27 -2.59 -5.93
CA SER A 94 -34.31 -3.50 -5.41
C SER A 94 -35.60 -2.77 -5.01
N ILE A 95 -35.51 -1.55 -4.47
CA ILE A 95 -36.66 -0.73 -4.08
C ILE A 95 -37.40 -0.21 -5.31
N MET A 96 -36.69 0.15 -6.39
CA MET A 96 -37.31 0.65 -7.62
C MET A 96 -38.00 -0.44 -8.46
N LYS A 97 -37.73 -1.73 -8.17
CA LYS A 97 -38.35 -2.87 -8.86
C LYS A 97 -39.52 -3.50 -8.09
N GLY A 98 -39.76 -3.09 -6.85
CA GLY A 98 -40.94 -3.45 -6.04
C GLY A 98 -41.97 -2.34 -6.06
#